data_AF-A0A3D8JZF0-F1
#
_entry.id   AF-A0A3D8JZF0-F1
#
_cell.length_a   1.000
_cell.length_b   1.000
_cell.length_c   1.000
_cell.angle_alpha   90.00
_cell.angle_beta   90.00
_cell.angle_gamma   90.00
#
_symmetry.space_group_name_H-M   'P 1'
#
loop_
_entity.id
_entity.type
_entity.pdbx_description
1 polymer ?
#
loop_
_entity_poly.entity_id
_entity_poly.type
_entity_poly.pdbx_seq_one_letter_code
_entity_poly.pdbx_strand_id
1 'polypeptide(L)'
;MRTLQRDLAPPPVVVAPFVETDWLYHVTSMTIARSIKRGGIQSAFRRTGSIAPDPNGSFALDRVNRINAAIEGRIMKYLVVCLANANSGDAWRDAVMAYTPFVHAATGSNDDYMSLSALEDAALSRFGKQIQGDKFTLKPKGTVGIAKKPGTIALRDTLVGNPDHYLTKLAIQCANYDFGVEAAITACHVYFLNTALERLIFEGGYKDYTKLRSPSSIVVLRVRRVDVVGLEQDMADFRALRTKSDVPAARLEILVGTAIHTEFKRLDVRSRSDNWIPLTQWE
;
A
#
# COMPACT_ATOMS: atom_id res chain seq x y z
N MET A 1 -41.51 35.35 -17.30
CA MET A 1 -40.09 35.67 -17.50
C MET A 1 -39.25 34.52 -16.95
N ARG A 2 -38.61 33.71 -17.81
CA ARG A 2 -37.66 32.67 -17.41
C ARG A 2 -36.25 33.16 -17.72
N THR A 3 -35.42 33.30 -16.70
CA THR A 3 -34.01 33.71 -16.80
C THR A 3 -33.21 32.51 -17.30
N LEU A 4 -32.60 32.62 -18.48
CA LEU A 4 -31.64 31.66 -19.00
C LEU A 4 -30.34 31.79 -18.19
N GLN A 5 -30.08 30.86 -17.27
CA GLN A 5 -28.75 30.67 -16.71
C GLN A 5 -27.85 30.10 -17.80
N ARG A 6 -26.91 30.90 -18.28
CA ARG A 6 -25.82 30.45 -19.15
C ARG A 6 -24.93 29.54 -18.31
N ASP A 7 -24.84 28.27 -18.71
CA ASP A 7 -23.81 27.34 -18.26
C ASP A 7 -22.44 27.88 -18.67
N LEU A 8 -21.81 28.64 -17.77
CA LEU A 8 -20.40 28.96 -17.87
C LEU A 8 -19.63 27.69 -17.53
N ALA A 9 -18.95 27.13 -18.54
CA ALA A 9 -17.99 26.07 -18.32
C ALA A 9 -17.03 26.48 -17.19
N PRO A 10 -16.74 25.59 -16.22
CA PRO A 10 -15.79 25.90 -15.16
C PRO A 10 -14.46 26.33 -15.79
N PRO A 11 -13.80 27.36 -15.25
CA PRO A 11 -12.54 27.83 -15.80
C PRO A 11 -11.55 26.66 -15.85
N PRO A 12 -10.72 26.56 -16.91
CA PRO A 12 -9.72 25.52 -17.01
C PRO A 12 -8.84 25.58 -15.76
N VAL A 13 -8.73 24.43 -15.08
CA VAL A 13 -7.81 24.27 -13.96
C VAL A 13 -6.40 24.38 -14.53
N VAL A 14 -5.81 25.56 -14.42
CA VAL A 14 -4.39 25.76 -14.70
C VAL A 14 -3.64 25.05 -13.58
N VAL A 15 -3.20 23.82 -13.85
CA VAL A 15 -2.27 23.12 -12.99
C VAL A 15 -0.96 23.89 -13.09
N ALA A 16 -0.61 24.64 -12.04
CA ALA A 16 0.67 25.32 -11.95
C ALA A 16 1.80 24.32 -12.23
N PRO A 17 2.87 24.71 -12.95
CA PRO A 17 3.97 23.82 -13.24
C PRO A 17 4.54 23.26 -11.93
N PHE A 18 4.61 21.93 -11.86
CA PHE A 18 5.12 21.19 -10.71
C PHE A 18 6.59 21.56 -10.47
N VAL A 19 6.89 22.19 -9.33
CA VAL A 19 8.25 22.36 -8.86
C VAL A 19 8.55 21.19 -7.94
N GLU A 20 9.30 20.19 -8.42
CA GLU A 20 9.86 19.18 -7.52
C GLU A 20 10.73 19.89 -6.48
N THR A 21 10.43 19.69 -5.18
CA THR A 21 11.26 20.29 -4.14
C THR A 21 12.58 19.53 -4.05
N ASP A 22 13.69 20.25 -3.91
CA ASP A 22 15.03 19.66 -3.73
C ASP A 22 15.18 18.83 -2.44
N TRP A 23 14.22 18.93 -1.51
CA TRP A 23 14.20 18.19 -0.25
C TRP A 23 13.25 16.99 -0.29
N LEU A 24 13.71 15.86 0.24
CA LEU A 24 12.92 14.68 0.55
C LEU A 24 12.68 14.61 2.06
N TYR A 25 11.49 14.18 2.48
CA TYR A 25 11.12 14.11 3.90
C TYR A 25 10.89 12.69 4.37
N HIS A 26 11.34 12.36 5.57
CA HIS A 26 11.13 11.08 6.23
C HIS A 26 10.48 11.30 7.60
N VAL A 27 9.29 10.73 7.82
CA VAL A 27 8.54 10.85 9.07
C VAL A 27 8.79 9.60 9.91
N THR A 28 9.20 9.78 11.15
CA THR A 28 9.53 8.65 12.04
C THR A 28 9.28 9.00 13.49
N SER A 29 9.52 8.05 14.40
CA SER A 29 9.43 8.32 15.84
C SER A 29 10.73 8.89 16.41
N MET A 30 10.63 9.64 17.50
CA MET A 30 11.75 10.16 18.29
C MET A 30 12.79 9.07 18.61
N THR A 31 12.33 7.89 19.03
CA THR A 31 13.19 6.74 19.34
C THR A 31 13.96 6.24 18.13
N ILE A 32 13.30 6.14 16.97
CA ILE A 32 13.94 5.70 15.73
C ILE A 32 14.88 6.77 15.19
N ALA A 33 14.53 8.05 15.30
CA ALA A 33 15.42 9.14 14.90
C ALA A 33 16.73 9.16 15.69
N ARG A 34 16.71 8.82 16.98
CA ARG A 34 17.95 8.65 17.78
C ARG A 34 18.82 7.50 17.27
N SER A 35 18.21 6.41 16.78
CA SER A 35 18.94 5.33 16.11
C SER A 35 19.52 5.81 14.77
N ILE A 36 18.73 6.53 13.98
CA ILE A 36 19.16 7.13 12.70
C ILE A 36 20.32 8.12 12.90
N LYS A 37 20.32 8.91 13.99
CA LYS A 37 21.44 9.81 14.31
C LYS A 37 22.78 9.08 14.41
N ARG A 38 22.78 7.83 14.89
CA ARG A 38 24.00 7.03 15.10
C ARG A 38 24.48 6.33 13.82
N GLY A 39 23.57 5.87 12.96
CA GLY A 39 23.89 4.98 11.83
C GLY A 39 23.42 5.44 10.45
N GLY A 40 22.68 6.55 10.36
CA GLY A 40 21.94 6.94 9.16
C GLY A 40 20.59 6.23 9.03
N ILE A 41 19.84 6.55 7.98
CA ILE A 41 18.62 5.84 7.64
C ILE A 41 19.01 4.60 6.86
N GLN A 42 18.59 3.45 7.37
CA GLN A 42 18.80 2.14 6.76
C GLN A 42 17.46 1.43 6.66
N SER A 43 17.32 0.59 5.63
CA SER A 43 16.15 -0.28 5.50
C SER A 43 16.07 -1.24 6.70
N ALA A 44 14.86 -1.69 7.05
CA ALA A 44 14.69 -2.60 8.19
C ALA A 44 15.49 -3.88 7.99
N PHE A 45 15.50 -4.42 6.77
CA PHE A 45 16.27 -5.61 6.39
C PHE A 45 17.76 -5.44 6.63
N ARG A 46 18.37 -4.28 6.29
CA ARG A 46 19.79 -4.05 6.57
C ARG A 46 20.10 -3.99 8.07
N ARG A 47 19.16 -3.48 8.89
CA ARG A 47 19.35 -3.40 10.34
C ARG A 47 19.19 -4.74 11.05
N THR A 48 18.28 -5.58 10.58
CA THR A 48 17.85 -6.79 11.32
C THR A 48 18.10 -8.10 10.60
N GLY A 49 18.44 -8.06 9.30
CA GLY A 49 18.49 -9.22 8.42
C GLY A 49 17.12 -9.82 8.10
N SER A 50 16.02 -9.18 8.53
CA SER A 50 14.67 -9.73 8.43
C SER A 50 13.78 -8.92 7.49
N ILE A 51 13.08 -9.62 6.61
CA ILE A 51 11.99 -9.07 5.79
C ILE A 51 10.65 -9.05 6.54
N ALA A 52 10.61 -9.59 7.76
CA ALA A 52 9.42 -9.55 8.58
C ALA A 52 9.18 -8.12 9.09
N PRO A 53 7.93 -7.64 9.05
CA PRO A 53 7.60 -6.34 9.59
C PRO A 53 7.76 -6.34 11.10
N ASP A 54 8.16 -5.21 11.67
CA ASP A 54 8.13 -5.01 13.12
C ASP A 54 6.69 -5.23 13.62
N PRO A 55 6.46 -6.06 14.65
CA PRO A 55 5.10 -6.35 15.15
C PRO A 55 4.37 -5.10 15.67
N ASN A 56 5.10 -4.04 16.05
CA ASN A 56 4.57 -2.74 16.46
C ASN A 56 4.73 -1.66 15.37
N GLY A 57 5.13 -2.06 14.17
CA GLY A 57 5.22 -1.19 12.99
C GLY A 57 3.84 -0.82 12.44
N SER A 58 3.76 0.29 11.71
CA SER A 58 2.54 0.72 11.02
C SER A 58 1.99 -0.38 10.10
N PHE A 59 2.88 -1.09 9.41
CA PHE A 59 2.53 -2.21 8.54
C PHE A 59 1.80 -3.35 9.28
N ALA A 60 2.33 -3.80 10.43
CA ALA A 60 1.73 -4.88 11.19
C ALA A 60 0.35 -4.50 11.74
N LEU A 61 0.20 -3.25 12.23
CA LEU A 61 -1.07 -2.70 12.67
C LEU A 61 -2.08 -2.57 11.53
N ASP A 62 -1.63 -2.12 10.35
CA ASP A 62 -2.49 -1.98 9.17
C ASP A 62 -2.97 -3.33 8.64
N ARG A 63 -2.09 -4.35 8.64
CA ARG A 63 -2.44 -5.73 8.29
C ARG A 63 -3.57 -6.27 9.15
N VAL A 64 -3.51 -6.10 10.46
CA VAL A 64 -4.57 -6.56 11.39
C VAL A 64 -5.93 -5.95 11.02
N ASN A 65 -5.95 -4.69 10.60
CA ASN A 65 -7.19 -3.98 10.25
C ASN A 65 -7.70 -4.28 8.84
N ARG A 66 -6.83 -4.71 7.91
CA ARG A 66 -7.16 -4.83 6.48
C ARG A 66 -7.25 -6.26 5.96
N ILE A 67 -6.72 -7.26 6.68
CA ILE A 67 -6.64 -8.64 6.18
C ILE A 67 -8.01 -9.22 5.83
N ASN A 68 -9.03 -9.00 6.66
CA ASN A 68 -10.38 -9.51 6.42
C ASN A 68 -11.01 -8.86 5.18
N ALA A 69 -10.90 -7.53 5.05
CA ALA A 69 -11.36 -6.82 3.86
C ALA A 69 -10.65 -7.27 2.58
N ALA A 70 -9.34 -7.59 2.67
CA ALA A 70 -8.58 -8.13 1.55
C ALA A 70 -9.06 -9.55 1.15
N ILE A 71 -9.35 -10.41 2.13
CA ILE A 71 -9.92 -11.74 1.90
C ILE A 71 -11.28 -11.62 1.22
N GLU A 72 -12.18 -10.79 1.76
CA GLU A 72 -13.51 -10.55 1.19
C GLU A 72 -13.44 -10.01 -0.25
N GLY A 73 -12.54 -9.05 -0.50
CA GLY A 73 -12.30 -8.49 -1.82
C GLY A 73 -11.82 -9.53 -2.82
N ARG A 74 -10.94 -10.45 -2.40
CA ARG A 74 -10.48 -11.57 -3.24
C ARG A 74 -11.57 -12.59 -3.52
N ILE A 75 -12.35 -12.99 -2.51
CA ILE A 75 -13.51 -13.87 -2.72
C ILE A 75 -14.48 -13.24 -3.72
N MET A 76 -14.74 -11.93 -3.59
CA MET A 76 -15.59 -11.21 -4.55
C MET A 76 -15.01 -11.23 -5.97
N LYS A 77 -13.70 -10.98 -6.13
CA LYS A 77 -13.00 -11.08 -7.42
C LYS A 77 -13.16 -12.46 -8.04
N TYR A 78 -12.99 -13.54 -7.26
CA TYR A 78 -13.15 -14.91 -7.73
C TYR A 78 -14.58 -15.20 -8.15
N LEU A 79 -15.56 -14.83 -7.33
CA LEU A 79 -16.97 -15.01 -7.64
C LEU A 79 -17.38 -14.28 -8.91
N VAL A 80 -16.83 -13.08 -9.18
CA VAL A 80 -17.09 -12.38 -10.44
C VAL A 80 -16.63 -13.20 -11.65
N VAL A 81 -15.45 -13.82 -11.58
CA VAL A 81 -14.93 -14.69 -12.66
C VAL A 81 -15.78 -15.97 -12.76
N CYS A 82 -16.06 -16.62 -11.64
CA CYS A 82 -16.82 -17.87 -11.59
C CYS A 82 -18.26 -17.69 -12.12
N LEU A 83 -18.97 -16.66 -11.65
CA LEU A 83 -20.35 -16.36 -12.04
C LEU A 83 -20.46 -15.74 -13.44
N ALA A 84 -19.36 -15.27 -14.03
CA ALA A 84 -19.33 -14.89 -15.44
C ALA A 84 -19.47 -16.10 -16.37
N ASN A 85 -18.91 -17.23 -15.95
CA ASN A 85 -18.83 -18.45 -16.76
C ASN A 85 -19.99 -19.42 -16.49
N ALA A 86 -20.85 -19.15 -15.50
CA ALA A 86 -21.84 -20.10 -14.97
C ALA A 86 -23.26 -19.56 -14.78
N ASN A 87 -24.19 -20.50 -14.66
CA ASN A 87 -25.64 -20.24 -14.58
C ASN A 87 -26.22 -20.17 -13.14
N SER A 88 -25.57 -20.71 -12.10
CA SER A 88 -26.08 -20.61 -10.71
C SER A 88 -24.97 -20.51 -9.65
N GLY A 89 -25.25 -19.81 -8.56
CA GLY A 89 -24.34 -19.64 -7.42
C GLY A 89 -24.16 -20.89 -6.55
N ASP A 90 -25.16 -21.77 -6.52
CA ASP A 90 -25.15 -22.99 -5.68
C ASP A 90 -24.02 -23.95 -6.08
N ALA A 91 -23.76 -24.10 -7.39
CA ALA A 91 -22.68 -24.95 -7.90
C ALA A 91 -21.29 -24.52 -7.39
N TRP A 92 -21.12 -23.22 -7.13
CA TRP A 92 -19.88 -22.68 -6.56
C TRP A 92 -19.84 -22.75 -5.05
N ARG A 93 -21.00 -22.62 -4.38
CA ARG A 93 -21.12 -22.73 -2.92
C ARG A 93 -20.76 -24.13 -2.42
N ASP A 94 -21.26 -25.14 -3.11
CA ASP A 94 -21.24 -26.53 -2.65
C ASP A 94 -20.05 -27.32 -3.23
N ALA A 95 -19.18 -26.66 -4.00
CA ALA A 95 -18.03 -27.29 -4.64
C ALA A 95 -16.95 -27.69 -3.63
N VAL A 96 -16.50 -28.94 -3.72
CA VAL A 96 -15.44 -29.49 -2.89
C VAL A 96 -14.22 -29.79 -3.73
N MET A 97 -13.08 -29.21 -3.35
CA MET A 97 -11.79 -29.44 -3.98
C MET A 97 -10.70 -29.49 -2.91
N ALA A 98 -9.80 -30.48 -3.02
CA ALA A 98 -8.63 -30.53 -2.17
C ALA A 98 -7.75 -29.29 -2.40
N TYR A 99 -7.44 -28.59 -1.31
CA TYR A 99 -6.59 -27.41 -1.36
C TYR A 99 -5.12 -27.80 -1.23
N THR A 100 -4.31 -27.37 -2.20
CA THR A 100 -2.85 -27.50 -2.13
C THR A 100 -2.27 -26.09 -2.03
N PRO A 101 -1.71 -25.69 -0.87
CA PRO A 101 -1.10 -24.38 -0.74
C PRO A 101 0.04 -24.20 -1.74
N PHE A 102 0.17 -23.01 -2.32
CA PHE A 102 1.36 -22.68 -3.10
C PHE A 102 2.57 -22.57 -2.18
N VAL A 103 3.74 -22.99 -2.66
CA VAL A 103 5.02 -22.75 -2.00
C VAL A 103 5.71 -21.63 -2.74
N HIS A 104 5.65 -20.42 -2.18
CA HIS A 104 6.34 -19.27 -2.73
C HIS A 104 6.74 -18.35 -1.57
N ALA A 105 7.92 -17.74 -1.67
CA ALA A 105 8.44 -16.81 -0.68
C ALA A 105 8.64 -15.46 -1.35
N ALA A 106 8.12 -14.40 -0.75
CA ALA A 106 8.30 -13.04 -1.25
C ALA A 106 9.77 -12.66 -1.22
N THR A 107 10.27 -12.13 -2.32
CA THR A 107 11.66 -11.68 -2.48
C THR A 107 11.82 -10.17 -2.23
N GLY A 108 10.71 -9.44 -2.16
CA GLY A 108 10.69 -7.99 -2.04
C GLY A 108 10.85 -7.28 -3.39
N SER A 109 10.45 -7.95 -4.48
CA SER A 109 10.39 -7.39 -5.84
C SER A 109 8.94 -7.18 -6.27
N ASN A 110 8.71 -6.24 -7.19
CA ASN A 110 7.42 -6.11 -7.85
C ASN A 110 7.04 -7.38 -8.66
N ASP A 111 8.03 -8.19 -9.05
CA ASP A 111 7.82 -9.48 -9.74
C ASP A 111 7.07 -10.50 -8.87
N ASP A 112 7.10 -10.33 -7.54
CA ASP A 112 6.35 -11.19 -6.62
C ASP A 112 4.82 -11.05 -6.84
N TYR A 113 4.33 -9.86 -7.22
CA TYR A 113 2.92 -9.64 -7.55
C TYR A 113 2.52 -10.33 -8.85
N MET A 114 3.39 -10.31 -9.87
CA MET A 114 3.15 -11.03 -11.12
C MET A 114 3.09 -12.54 -10.89
N SER A 115 4.03 -13.06 -10.08
CA SER A 115 4.09 -14.47 -9.71
C SER A 115 2.84 -14.89 -8.93
N LEU A 116 2.39 -14.08 -7.97
CA LEU A 116 1.14 -14.32 -7.26
C LEU A 116 -0.07 -14.35 -8.20
N SER A 117 -0.17 -13.38 -9.12
CA SER A 117 -1.28 -13.32 -10.07
C SER A 117 -1.34 -14.58 -10.94
N ALA A 118 -0.18 -15.09 -11.40
CA ALA A 118 -0.12 -16.32 -12.20
C ALA A 118 -0.55 -17.56 -11.38
N LEU A 119 -0.12 -17.66 -10.12
CA LEU A 119 -0.53 -18.75 -9.21
C LEU A 119 -2.03 -18.70 -8.92
N GLU A 120 -2.55 -17.50 -8.64
CA GLU A 120 -3.97 -17.24 -8.39
C GLU A 120 -4.83 -17.64 -9.60
N ASP A 121 -4.45 -17.19 -10.80
CA ASP A 121 -5.13 -17.51 -12.06
C ASP A 121 -5.10 -19.02 -12.34
N ALA A 122 -3.95 -19.68 -12.16
CA ALA A 122 -3.83 -21.12 -12.35
C ALA A 122 -4.74 -21.92 -11.40
N ALA A 123 -4.79 -21.55 -10.12
CA ALA A 123 -5.66 -22.20 -9.14
C ALA A 123 -7.14 -21.95 -9.38
N LEU A 124 -7.51 -20.72 -9.78
CA LEU A 124 -8.88 -20.39 -10.12
C LEU A 124 -9.33 -21.12 -11.39
N SER A 125 -8.44 -21.24 -12.38
CA SER A 125 -8.69 -22.04 -13.59
C SER A 125 -8.89 -23.51 -13.28
N ARG A 126 -8.05 -24.09 -12.43
CA ARG A 126 -8.17 -25.48 -12.00
C ARG A 126 -9.50 -25.74 -11.30
N PHE A 127 -9.88 -24.90 -10.36
CA PHE A 127 -11.16 -25.01 -9.64
C PHE A 127 -12.36 -24.83 -10.57
N GLY A 128 -12.33 -23.81 -11.42
CA GLY A 128 -13.40 -23.56 -12.39
C GLY A 128 -13.59 -24.70 -13.39
N LYS A 129 -12.50 -25.29 -13.87
CA LYS A 129 -12.54 -26.48 -14.74
C LYS A 129 -13.07 -27.72 -14.03
N GLN A 130 -12.85 -27.88 -12.73
CA GLN A 130 -13.45 -28.98 -11.99
C GLN A 130 -14.99 -28.89 -11.97
N ILE A 131 -15.54 -27.68 -11.90
CA ILE A 131 -16.99 -27.46 -11.81
C ILE A 131 -17.65 -27.42 -13.20
N GLN A 132 -16.98 -26.82 -14.20
CA GLN A 132 -17.59 -26.54 -15.51
C GLN A 132 -16.91 -27.24 -16.69
N GLY A 133 -15.86 -28.02 -16.45
CA GLY A 133 -15.03 -28.61 -17.49
C GLY A 133 -14.31 -27.55 -18.34
N ASP A 134 -14.05 -27.88 -19.60
CA ASP A 134 -13.34 -27.02 -20.54
C ASP A 134 -14.10 -25.73 -20.95
N LYS A 135 -15.35 -25.58 -20.47
CA LYS A 135 -16.14 -24.36 -20.67
C LYS A 135 -15.67 -23.20 -19.78
N PHE A 136 -14.93 -23.48 -18.71
CA PHE A 136 -14.44 -22.43 -17.81
C PHE A 136 -13.35 -21.58 -18.47
N THR A 137 -13.50 -20.25 -18.40
CA THR A 137 -12.50 -19.30 -18.87
C THR A 137 -12.20 -18.24 -17.80
N LEU A 138 -10.92 -17.90 -17.60
CA LEU A 138 -10.53 -16.84 -16.67
C LEU A 138 -10.93 -15.44 -17.15
N LYS A 139 -11.11 -15.26 -18.47
CA LYS A 139 -11.51 -13.99 -19.09
C LYS A 139 -13.02 -13.98 -19.26
N PRO A 140 -13.79 -13.22 -18.46
CA PRO A 140 -15.23 -13.15 -18.59
C PRO A 140 -15.63 -12.72 -20.02
N LYS A 141 -16.52 -13.46 -20.69
CA LYS A 141 -17.22 -12.93 -21.87
C LYS A 141 -18.31 -11.98 -21.38
N GLY A 142 -17.95 -10.70 -21.22
CA GLY A 142 -18.85 -9.65 -20.72
C GLY A 142 -18.69 -9.41 -19.22
N THR A 143 -18.07 -8.29 -18.85
CA THR A 143 -17.74 -7.90 -17.47
C THR A 143 -18.78 -6.97 -16.83
N VAL A 144 -19.79 -6.53 -17.57
CA VAL A 144 -20.70 -5.49 -17.10
C VAL A 144 -21.83 -6.11 -16.27
N GLY A 145 -21.74 -5.99 -14.94
CA GLY A 145 -22.88 -6.19 -14.03
C GLY A 145 -22.86 -7.44 -13.15
N ILE A 146 -21.79 -8.23 -13.12
CA ILE A 146 -21.74 -9.47 -12.31
C ILE A 146 -21.70 -9.18 -10.80
N ALA A 147 -21.00 -8.13 -10.38
CA ALA A 147 -21.09 -7.63 -9.00
C ALA A 147 -22.51 -7.18 -8.61
N LYS A 148 -23.39 -6.97 -9.60
CA LYS A 148 -24.82 -6.63 -9.44
C LYS A 148 -25.74 -7.84 -9.63
N LYS A 149 -25.24 -9.05 -9.92
CA LYS A 149 -26.08 -10.25 -9.98
C LYS A 149 -26.67 -10.51 -8.59
N PRO A 150 -28.01 -10.65 -8.46
CA PRO A 150 -28.64 -10.96 -7.18
C PRO A 150 -27.99 -12.18 -6.51
N GLY A 151 -27.76 -12.11 -5.21
CA GLY A 151 -27.17 -13.20 -4.43
C GLY A 151 -25.64 -13.30 -4.45
N THR A 152 -24.92 -12.51 -5.27
CA THR A 152 -23.43 -12.54 -5.27
C THR A 152 -22.85 -12.13 -3.92
N ILE A 153 -23.42 -11.07 -3.31
CA ILE A 153 -23.05 -10.61 -1.96
C ILE A 153 -23.34 -11.68 -0.91
N ALA A 154 -24.53 -12.27 -0.93
CA ALA A 154 -24.91 -13.32 0.02
C ALA A 154 -24.02 -14.56 -0.13
N LEU A 155 -23.67 -14.94 -1.36
CA LEU A 155 -22.74 -16.05 -1.63
C LEU A 155 -21.34 -15.71 -1.10
N ARG A 156 -20.84 -14.50 -1.34
CA ARG A 156 -19.57 -14.01 -0.80
C ARG A 156 -19.57 -14.08 0.73
N ASP A 157 -20.62 -13.65 1.40
CA ASP A 157 -20.75 -13.70 2.86
C ASP A 157 -20.77 -15.16 3.37
N THR A 158 -21.49 -16.05 2.68
CA THR A 158 -21.49 -17.50 2.97
C THR A 158 -20.09 -18.09 2.84
N LEU A 159 -19.35 -17.76 1.78
CA LEU A 159 -17.99 -18.27 1.57
C LEU A 159 -17.01 -17.72 2.61
N VAL A 160 -17.12 -16.43 2.97
CA VAL A 160 -16.33 -15.81 4.05
C VAL A 160 -16.55 -16.54 5.37
N GLY A 161 -17.79 -16.93 5.67
CA GLY A 161 -18.13 -17.75 6.85
C GLY A 161 -17.68 -19.21 6.78
N ASN A 162 -17.20 -19.69 5.63
CA ASN A 162 -16.75 -21.07 5.43
C ASN A 162 -15.23 -21.12 5.16
N PRO A 163 -14.40 -21.23 6.21
CA PRO A 163 -12.94 -21.26 6.07
C PRO A 163 -12.44 -22.51 5.33
N ASP A 164 -13.27 -23.55 5.22
CA ASP A 164 -12.89 -24.79 4.55
C ASP A 164 -13.10 -24.79 3.04
N HIS A 165 -13.90 -23.83 2.55
CA HIS A 165 -14.18 -23.69 1.14
C HIS A 165 -12.92 -23.33 0.34
N TYR A 166 -12.77 -23.91 -0.86
CA TYR A 166 -11.57 -23.76 -1.68
C TYR A 166 -11.25 -22.29 -2.01
N LEU A 167 -12.25 -21.50 -2.43
CA LEU A 167 -12.05 -20.07 -2.74
C LEU A 167 -11.67 -19.26 -1.50
N THR A 168 -12.12 -19.67 -0.31
CA THR A 168 -11.80 -19.01 0.95
C THR A 168 -10.36 -19.30 1.35
N LYS A 169 -9.92 -20.57 1.26
CA LYS A 169 -8.51 -20.96 1.46
C LYS A 169 -7.57 -20.24 0.49
N LEU A 170 -7.96 -20.17 -0.79
CA LEU A 170 -7.21 -19.43 -1.82
C LEU A 170 -7.12 -17.93 -1.47
N ALA A 171 -8.24 -17.30 -1.11
CA ALA A 171 -8.26 -15.89 -0.74
C ALA A 171 -7.41 -15.59 0.50
N ILE A 172 -7.47 -16.44 1.53
CA ILE A 172 -6.64 -16.34 2.73
C ILE A 172 -5.16 -16.43 2.36
N GLN A 173 -4.76 -17.42 1.56
CA GLN A 173 -3.36 -17.57 1.18
C GLN A 173 -2.88 -16.38 0.35
N CYS A 174 -3.63 -15.99 -0.68
CA CYS A 174 -3.23 -14.88 -1.55
C CYS A 174 -3.22 -13.53 -0.83
N ALA A 175 -4.17 -13.27 0.08
CA ALA A 175 -4.15 -12.06 0.90
C ALA A 175 -2.91 -12.03 1.82
N ASN A 176 -2.60 -13.13 2.51
CA ASN A 176 -1.39 -13.22 3.32
C ASN A 176 -0.12 -13.07 2.48
N TYR A 177 -0.11 -13.60 1.26
CA TYR A 177 1.02 -13.46 0.35
C TYR A 177 1.23 -12.00 -0.08
N ASP A 178 0.17 -11.30 -0.48
CA ASP A 178 0.22 -9.86 -0.79
C ASP A 178 0.85 -9.04 0.34
N PHE A 179 0.37 -9.25 1.57
CA PHE A 179 0.95 -8.59 2.75
C PHE A 179 2.41 -9.03 2.96
N GLY A 180 2.76 -10.28 2.66
CA GLY A 180 4.15 -10.75 2.68
C GLY A 180 5.04 -10.01 1.68
N VAL A 181 4.55 -9.79 0.46
CA VAL A 181 5.25 -9.02 -0.58
C VAL A 181 5.41 -7.56 -0.16
N GLU A 182 4.31 -6.93 0.28
CA GLU A 182 4.33 -5.53 0.72
C GLU A 182 5.27 -5.34 1.93
N ALA A 183 5.28 -6.30 2.86
CA ALA A 183 6.22 -6.31 3.98
C ALA A 183 7.68 -6.43 3.52
N ALA A 184 7.97 -7.35 2.59
CA ALA A 184 9.32 -7.56 2.07
C ALA A 184 9.82 -6.31 1.31
N ILE A 185 8.98 -5.73 0.47
CA ILE A 185 9.28 -4.46 -0.21
C ILE A 185 9.53 -3.37 0.84
N THR A 186 8.64 -3.21 1.81
CA THR A 186 8.77 -2.20 2.87
C THR A 186 10.04 -2.39 3.69
N ALA A 187 10.41 -3.62 4.00
CA ALA A 187 11.58 -3.94 4.80
C ALA A 187 12.90 -3.67 4.05
N CYS A 188 12.91 -3.84 2.72
CA CYS A 188 14.10 -3.70 1.90
C CYS A 188 14.41 -2.25 1.46
N HIS A 189 13.48 -1.31 1.65
CA HIS A 189 13.65 0.07 1.19
C HIS A 189 13.59 1.08 2.34
N VAL A 190 14.21 2.24 2.09
CA VAL A 190 14.03 3.48 2.82
C VAL A 190 12.99 4.32 2.07
N TYR A 191 12.03 4.88 2.81
CA TYR A 191 10.90 5.63 2.25
C TYR A 191 10.98 7.12 2.56
N PHE A 192 10.62 7.93 1.56
CA PHE A 192 10.48 9.37 1.64
C PHE A 192 9.11 9.79 1.11
N LEU A 193 8.62 10.95 1.57
CA LEU A 193 7.42 11.57 1.01
C LEU A 193 7.73 12.15 -0.38
N ASN A 194 6.90 11.84 -1.37
CA ASN A 194 7.04 12.33 -2.74
C ASN A 194 6.51 13.76 -2.89
N THR A 195 7.36 14.77 -2.72
CA THR A 195 7.03 16.21 -2.70
C THR A 195 6.44 16.78 -3.99
N ALA A 196 6.50 16.05 -5.12
CA ALA A 196 5.87 16.46 -6.37
C ALA A 196 4.33 16.61 -6.25
N LEU A 197 3.71 15.97 -5.25
CA LEU A 197 2.26 16.03 -5.02
C LEU A 197 1.92 16.77 -3.72
N GLU A 198 2.53 17.93 -3.50
CA GLU A 198 2.53 18.66 -2.22
C GLU A 198 1.16 18.70 -1.50
N ARG A 199 0.08 18.93 -2.24
CA ARG A 199 -1.30 18.99 -1.69
C ARG A 199 -1.83 17.62 -1.22
N LEU A 200 -1.47 16.52 -1.89
CA LEU A 200 -1.90 15.14 -1.58
C LEU A 200 -1.08 14.49 -0.45
N ILE A 201 0.18 14.89 -0.29
CA ILE A 201 1.12 14.29 0.68
C ILE A 201 0.81 14.70 2.11
N PHE A 202 0.55 15.98 2.35
CA PHE A 202 0.59 16.52 3.70
C PHE A 202 -0.80 16.52 4.37
N GLU A 203 -1.87 16.37 3.60
CA GLU A 203 -3.21 16.05 4.09
C GLU A 203 -3.40 14.54 4.35
N GLY A 204 -2.74 13.67 3.59
CA GLY A 204 -2.84 12.20 3.66
C GLY A 204 -1.63 11.50 4.30
N GLY A 205 -0.45 11.54 3.68
CA GLY A 205 0.75 10.78 4.12
C GLY A 205 1.22 11.10 5.54
N TYR A 206 1.36 12.38 5.91
CA TYR A 206 1.68 12.75 7.30
C TYR A 206 0.58 12.30 8.28
N LYS A 207 -0.70 12.42 7.88
CA LYS A 207 -1.84 11.98 8.69
C LYS A 207 -1.85 10.46 8.88
N ASP A 208 -1.52 9.69 7.85
CA ASP A 208 -1.49 8.22 7.89
C ASP A 208 -0.39 7.74 8.86
N TYR A 209 0.81 8.34 8.80
CA TYR A 209 1.91 8.04 9.72
C TYR A 209 1.65 8.50 11.16
N THR A 210 0.92 9.60 11.34
CA THR A 210 0.60 10.15 12.67
C THR A 210 -0.66 9.55 13.30
N LYS A 211 -1.53 8.89 12.54
CA LYS A 211 -2.77 8.26 13.03
C LYS A 211 -2.51 7.16 14.07
N LEU A 212 -1.39 6.45 13.94
CA LEU A 212 -1.07 5.28 14.75
C LEU A 212 -0.14 5.59 15.94
N ARG A 213 0.28 6.84 16.13
CA ARG A 213 1.22 7.24 17.19
C ARG A 213 0.80 8.57 17.82
N SER A 214 1.18 8.77 19.08
CA SER A 214 1.01 10.10 19.71
C SER A 214 1.78 11.14 18.89
N PRO A 215 1.18 12.29 18.53
CA PRO A 215 1.86 13.35 17.81
C PRO A 215 3.20 13.67 18.46
N SER A 216 3.25 13.87 19.78
CA SER A 216 4.46 14.20 20.55
C SER A 216 5.64 13.21 20.43
N SER A 217 5.44 12.03 19.84
CA SER A 217 6.48 11.02 19.62
C SER A 217 7.05 11.02 18.21
N ILE A 218 6.59 11.91 17.33
CA ILE A 218 6.92 11.93 15.91
C ILE A 218 7.92 13.04 15.61
N VAL A 219 8.86 12.78 14.71
CA VAL A 219 9.81 13.76 14.20
C VAL A 219 9.90 13.66 12.68
N VAL A 220 10.35 14.73 12.05
CA VAL A 220 10.55 14.77 10.59
C VAL A 220 12.02 15.03 10.29
N LEU A 221 12.58 14.16 9.47
CA LEU A 221 13.90 14.30 8.88
C LEU A 221 13.78 14.79 7.45
N ARG A 222 14.79 15.50 6.94
CA ARG A 222 14.93 15.80 5.51
C ARG A 222 16.34 15.54 4.99
N VAL A 223 16.44 15.28 3.70
CA VAL A 223 17.69 15.10 2.95
C VAL A 223 17.55 15.70 1.56
N ARG A 224 18.65 16.21 0.99
CA ARG A 224 18.66 16.69 -0.40
C ARG A 224 18.42 15.53 -1.35
N ARG A 225 17.59 15.72 -2.37
CA ARG A 225 17.28 14.70 -3.37
C ARG A 225 18.56 14.19 -4.06
N VAL A 226 19.48 15.09 -4.36
CA VAL A 226 20.78 14.76 -4.98
C VAL A 226 21.69 13.88 -4.12
N ASP A 227 21.46 13.84 -2.81
CA ASP A 227 22.23 13.01 -1.87
C ASP A 227 21.65 11.59 -1.71
N VAL A 228 20.52 11.27 -2.38
CA VAL A 228 19.86 9.97 -2.29
C VAL A 228 19.99 9.21 -3.62
N VAL A 229 20.74 8.11 -3.59
CA VAL A 229 21.03 7.28 -4.77
C VAL A 229 19.91 6.28 -5.03
N GLY A 230 19.54 6.10 -6.30
CA GLY A 230 18.60 5.03 -6.72
C GLY A 230 17.18 5.25 -6.22
N LEU A 231 16.72 6.50 -6.27
CA LEU A 231 15.37 6.86 -5.85
C LEU A 231 14.35 6.45 -6.92
N GLU A 232 13.32 5.72 -6.51
CA GLU A 232 12.26 5.20 -7.36
C GLU A 232 10.89 5.62 -6.82
N GLN A 233 9.91 5.76 -7.71
CA GLN A 233 8.52 5.94 -7.31
C GLN A 233 7.97 4.64 -6.74
N ASP A 234 7.35 4.69 -5.56
CA ASP A 234 6.56 3.55 -5.10
C ASP A 234 5.27 3.46 -5.89
N MET A 235 5.08 2.36 -6.62
CA MET A 235 3.92 2.15 -7.47
C MET A 235 2.68 1.74 -6.67
N ALA A 236 2.87 1.24 -5.44
CA ALA A 236 1.77 0.92 -4.54
C ALA A 236 1.25 2.16 -3.80
N ASP A 237 2.16 3.07 -3.42
CA ASP A 237 1.82 4.37 -2.84
C ASP A 237 2.46 5.50 -3.66
N PHE A 238 1.70 6.03 -4.63
CA PHE A 238 2.12 7.15 -5.50
C PHE A 238 2.59 8.41 -4.75
N ARG A 239 2.38 8.46 -3.43
CA ARG A 239 2.78 9.56 -2.53
C ARG A 239 4.16 9.31 -1.90
N ALA A 240 4.81 8.18 -2.14
CA ALA A 240 6.09 7.81 -1.56
C ALA A 240 7.18 7.60 -2.62
N LEU A 241 8.40 8.01 -2.31
CA LEU A 241 9.61 7.67 -3.03
C LEU A 241 10.41 6.68 -2.19
N ARG A 242 11.07 5.71 -2.81
CA ARG A 242 11.79 4.65 -2.12
C ARG A 242 13.19 4.44 -2.70
N THR A 243 14.12 3.95 -1.88
CA THR A 243 15.47 3.55 -2.31
C THR A 243 15.96 2.35 -1.50
N LYS A 244 16.82 1.51 -2.10
CA LYS A 244 17.54 0.44 -1.39
C LYS A 244 18.84 0.93 -0.73
N SER A 245 19.25 2.17 -1.02
CA SER A 245 20.47 2.78 -0.51
C SER A 245 20.26 3.35 0.89
N ASP A 246 21.28 3.20 1.73
CA ASP A 246 21.31 3.85 3.04
C ASP A 246 21.58 5.35 2.88
N VAL A 247 21.06 6.16 3.79
CA VAL A 247 21.32 7.60 3.83
C VAL A 247 22.11 7.94 5.09
N PRO A 248 23.37 8.41 4.97
CA PRO A 248 24.21 8.72 6.13
C PRO A 248 23.62 9.81 7.03
N ALA A 249 23.83 9.68 8.35
CA ALA A 249 23.38 10.67 9.35
C ALA A 249 23.86 12.10 9.05
N ALA A 250 25.08 12.25 8.51
CA ALA A 250 25.68 13.53 8.17
C ALA A 250 24.97 14.29 7.04
N ARG A 251 24.11 13.62 6.27
CA ARG A 251 23.32 14.23 5.18
C ARG A 251 21.91 14.59 5.59
N LEU A 252 21.53 14.27 6.83
CA LEU A 252 20.18 14.43 7.34
C LEU A 252 20.08 15.66 8.22
N GLU A 253 18.96 16.35 8.07
CA GLU A 253 18.53 17.41 8.96
C GLU A 253 17.25 16.98 9.67
N ILE A 254 17.02 17.51 10.87
CA ILE A 254 15.81 17.28 11.65
C ILE A 254 15.09 18.59 11.91
N LEU A 255 13.77 18.56 11.78
CA LEU A 255 12.91 19.69 12.13
C LEU A 255 12.93 19.86 13.65
N VAL A 256 13.36 21.04 14.11
CA VAL A 256 13.38 21.41 15.52
C VAL A 256 12.21 22.33 15.88
N GLY A 257 11.78 22.26 17.15
CA GLY A 257 10.71 23.08 17.70
C GLY A 257 9.36 22.36 17.85
N THR A 258 8.41 23.01 18.51
CA THR A 258 7.05 22.49 18.77
C THR A 258 6.14 22.50 17.54
N ALA A 259 6.62 23.03 16.41
CA ALA A 259 5.91 23.20 15.14
C ALA A 259 5.75 21.92 14.30
N ILE A 260 6.36 20.80 14.71
CA ILE A 260 6.33 19.53 13.96
C ILE A 260 4.90 19.05 13.71
N HIS A 261 3.98 19.24 14.66
CA HIS A 261 2.67 18.57 14.63
C HIS A 261 1.55 19.37 13.98
N THR A 262 1.50 20.67 14.22
CA THR A 262 0.46 21.55 13.69
C THR A 262 0.89 22.28 12.43
N GLU A 263 2.20 22.45 12.22
CA GLU A 263 2.69 23.41 11.23
C GLU A 263 3.59 22.82 10.15
N PHE A 264 4.06 21.58 10.28
CA PHE A 264 4.84 20.92 9.21
C PHE A 264 4.10 20.89 7.86
N LYS A 265 2.76 20.94 7.87
CA LYS A 265 1.95 21.03 6.64
C LYS A 265 2.13 22.37 5.91
N ARG A 266 2.56 23.41 6.61
CA ARG A 266 2.74 24.76 6.07
C ARG A 266 4.09 24.87 5.36
N LEU A 267 4.06 25.38 4.13
CA LEU A 267 5.25 25.52 3.30
C LEU A 267 6.30 26.44 3.93
N ASP A 268 5.87 27.53 4.58
CA ASP A 268 6.75 28.49 5.26
C ASP A 268 7.54 27.87 6.41
N VAL A 269 7.00 26.86 7.10
CA VAL A 269 7.74 26.13 8.13
C VAL A 269 8.79 25.21 7.51
N ARG A 270 8.46 24.53 6.41
CA ARG A 270 9.36 23.58 5.75
C ARG A 270 10.51 24.25 5.00
N SER A 271 10.23 25.38 4.36
CA SER A 271 11.20 26.11 3.53
C SER A 271 12.20 26.94 4.35
N ARG A 272 11.83 27.30 5.58
CA ARG A 272 12.66 28.07 6.52
C ARG A 272 13.80 27.24 7.09
N SER A 273 15.03 27.53 6.64
CA SER A 273 16.24 26.80 7.05
C SER A 273 16.53 26.87 8.55
N ASP A 274 16.09 27.93 9.23
CA ASP A 274 16.24 28.10 10.69
C ASP A 274 15.43 27.10 11.52
N ASN A 275 14.42 26.47 10.92
CA ASN A 275 13.66 25.39 11.57
C ASN A 275 14.36 24.03 11.52
N TRP A 276 15.50 23.92 10.82
CA TRP A 276 16.19 22.65 10.61
C TRP A 276 17.61 22.72 11.13
N ILE A 277 18.03 21.67 11.82
CA ILE A 277 19.41 21.52 12.25
C ILE A 277 19.97 20.19 11.72
N PRO A 278 21.30 20.10 11.50
CA PRO A 278 21.94 18.83 11.20
C PRO A 278 21.57 17.77 12.26
N LEU A 279 21.18 16.58 11.82
CA LEU A 279 20.78 15.50 12.73
C LEU A 279 21.91 15.11 13.70
N THR A 280 23.16 15.24 13.27
CA THR A 280 24.35 14.98 14.09
C THR A 280 24.46 15.94 15.28
N GLN A 281 23.88 17.13 15.19
CA GLN A 281 23.88 18.17 16.22
C GLN A 281 22.64 18.13 17.13
N TRP A 282 21.67 17.26 16.85
CA TRP A 282 20.41 17.19 17.58
C TRP A 282 20.55 16.44 18.91
N GLU A 283 20.29 17.09 20.04
CA GLU A 283 20.44 16.52 21.41
C GLU A 283 19.43 15.41 21.75
#